data_AF-A0A7Y0SI94-F1
#
_entry.id   AF-A0A7Y0SI94-F1
#
_cell.length_a   1.000
_cell.length_b   1.000
_cell.length_c   1.000
_cell.angle_alpha   90.00
_cell.angle_beta   90.00
_cell.angle_gamma   90.00
#
_symmetry.space_group_name_H-M   'P 1'
#
loop_
_entity.id
_entity.type
_entity.pdbx_description
1 polymer ?
#
loop_
_entity_poly.entity_id
_entity_poly.type
_entity_poly.pdbx_seq_one_letter_code
_entity_poly.pdbx_strand_id
1 'polypeptide(L)'
;GRKNIVISRDTALSIEGVCTVNSIEAALTEAGDSEEVMIIGGGSIYAECLPKADRLYLTFIDANVDGDTQFPEWGKGWYESH
;
A
#
# COMPACT_ATOMS: atom_id res chain seq x y z
N GLY A 1 7.00 11.13 -13.89
CA GLY A 1 6.99 11.14 -12.41
C GLY A 1 5.93 10.17 -11.92
N ARG A 2 5.91 9.83 -10.63
CA ARG A 2 4.85 8.99 -10.02
C ARG A 2 3.93 9.88 -9.20
N LYS A 3 2.62 9.58 -9.21
CA LYS A 3 1.65 10.21 -8.33
C LYS A 3 1.70 9.50 -6.98
N ASN A 4 2.20 10.18 -5.96
CA ASN A 4 2.20 9.64 -4.60
C ASN A 4 0.97 10.17 -3.86
N ILE A 5 0.24 9.25 -3.23
CA ILE A 5 -0.96 9.55 -2.45
C ILE A 5 -0.71 9.05 -1.03
N VAL A 6 -0.84 9.94 -0.05
CA VAL A 6 -0.62 9.64 1.37
C VAL A 6 -1.96 9.55 2.06
N ILE A 7 -2.21 8.42 2.72
CA ILE A 7 -3.39 8.23 3.55
C ILE A 7 -3.05 8.61 4.99
N SER A 8 -3.80 9.56 5.57
CA SER A 8 -3.64 9.98 6.96
C SER A 8 -4.97 10.07 7.68
N ARG A 9 -4.96 9.71 8.97
CA ARG A 9 -6.09 9.94 9.87
C ARG A 9 -6.20 11.40 10.30
N ASP A 10 -5.10 12.15 10.19
CA ASP A 10 -5.09 13.59 10.43
C ASP A 10 -5.66 14.31 9.21
N THR A 11 -6.90 14.79 9.33
CA THR A 11 -7.62 15.50 8.29
C THR A 11 -7.09 16.93 8.06
N ALA A 12 -6.27 17.46 8.96
CA ALA A 12 -5.60 18.74 8.80
C ALA A 12 -4.23 18.60 8.11
N LEU A 13 -3.75 17.37 7.88
CA LEU A 13 -2.46 17.14 7.23
C LEU A 13 -2.48 17.65 5.78
N SER A 14 -1.71 18.71 5.55
CA SER A 14 -1.44 19.26 4.24
C SER A 14 0.06 19.35 4.05
N ILE A 15 0.55 18.73 2.98
CA ILE A 15 1.96 18.74 2.61
C ILE A 15 2.03 19.27 1.18
N GLU A 16 2.79 20.35 0.97
CA GLU A 16 2.89 20.98 -0.34
C GLU A 16 3.37 19.99 -1.41
N GLY A 17 2.65 19.90 -2.52
CA GLY A 17 2.98 19.00 -3.64
C GLY A 17 2.70 17.52 -3.38
N VAL A 18 2.08 17.16 -2.25
CA VAL A 18 1.69 15.77 -1.93
C VAL A 18 0.17 15.68 -1.89
N CYS A 19 -0.38 14.67 -2.54
CA CYS A 19 -1.80 14.37 -2.41
C CYS A 19 -2.05 13.65 -1.09
N THR A 20 -2.77 14.27 -0.16
CA THR A 20 -3.19 13.66 1.10
C THR A 20 -4.68 13.34 1.07
N VAL A 21 -5.03 12.14 1.51
CA VAL A 21 -6.41 11.65 1.62
C VAL A 21 -6.61 10.94 2.95
N ASN A 22 -7.86 10.63 3.30
CA ASN A 22 -8.22 10.08 4.62
C ASN A 22 -8.75 8.64 4.61
N SER A 23 -8.80 8.00 3.44
CA SER A 23 -9.22 6.60 3.30
C SER A 23 -8.61 5.94 2.07
N ILE A 24 -8.65 4.61 2.04
CA ILE A 24 -8.23 3.81 0.88
C ILE A 24 -9.14 4.09 -0.31
N GLU A 25 -10.44 4.21 -0.10
CA GLU A 25 -11.41 4.52 -1.17
C GLU A 25 -11.13 5.87 -1.82
N ALA A 26 -10.80 6.89 -1.01
CA ALA A 26 -10.40 8.20 -1.52
C ALA A 26 -9.07 8.11 -2.28
N ALA A 27 -8.11 7.31 -1.80
CA ALA A 27 -6.84 7.09 -2.49
C ALA A 27 -7.03 6.42 -3.85
N LEU A 28 -7.90 5.40 -3.94
CA LEU A 28 -8.22 4.73 -5.19
C LEU A 28 -8.95 5.66 -6.16
N THR A 29 -9.87 6.48 -5.67
CA THR A 29 -10.55 7.51 -6.49
C THR A 29 -9.55 8.51 -7.05
N GLU A 30 -8.61 8.96 -6.22
CA GLU A 30 -7.55 9.89 -6.62
C GLU A 30 -6.55 9.25 -7.60
N ALA A 31 -6.28 7.94 -7.47
CA ALA A 31 -5.46 7.22 -8.42
C ALA A 31 -6.08 7.17 -9.82
N GLY A 32 -7.41 7.22 -9.92
CA GLY A 32 -8.15 7.30 -11.18
C GLY A 32 -7.85 6.12 -12.11
N ASP A 33 -7.76 6.37 -13.40
CA ASP A 33 -7.52 5.36 -14.44
C ASP A 33 -6.03 4.99 -14.60
N SER A 34 -5.24 5.04 -13.51
CA SER A 34 -3.84 4.63 -13.53
C SER A 34 -3.73 3.17 -13.97
N GLU A 35 -2.82 2.87 -14.90
CA GLU A 35 -2.61 1.50 -15.39
C GLU A 35 -2.24 0.51 -14.26
N GLU A 36 -1.50 0.97 -13.26
CA GLU A 36 -1.13 0.20 -12.08
C GLU A 36 -1.14 1.08 -10.83
N VAL A 37 -1.80 0.61 -9.77
CA VAL A 37 -1.80 1.24 -8.45
C VAL A 37 -1.00 0.38 -7.50
N MET A 38 0.11 0.92 -6.98
CA MET A 38 0.98 0.20 -6.06
C MET A 38 0.75 0.64 -4.62
N ILE A 39 0.45 -0.31 -3.75
CA ILE A 39 0.40 -0.10 -2.31
C ILE A 39 1.81 -0.31 -1.76
N ILE A 40 2.39 0.71 -1.12
CA ILE A 40 3.81 0.71 -0.67
C ILE A 40 3.98 0.82 0.86
N GLY A 41 2.89 0.67 1.61
CA GLY A 41 2.90 0.57 3.08
C GLY A 41 1.95 1.52 3.80
N GLY A 42 1.88 1.49 5.13
CA GLY A 42 2.53 0.52 6.05
C GLY A 42 1.67 -0.71 6.34
N GLY A 43 1.99 -1.47 7.40
CA GLY A 43 1.34 -2.75 7.74
C GLY A 43 -0.19 -2.73 7.76
N SER A 44 -0.80 -1.67 8.31
CA SER A 44 -2.27 -1.52 8.31
C SER A 44 -2.85 -1.34 6.91
N ILE A 45 -2.19 -0.54 6.06
CA ILE A 45 -2.61 -0.31 4.67
C ILE A 45 -2.45 -1.60 3.86
N TYR A 46 -1.36 -2.36 4.08
CA TYR A 46 -1.22 -3.67 3.46
C TYR A 46 -2.35 -4.61 3.85
N ALA A 47 -2.67 -4.71 5.14
CA ALA A 47 -3.72 -5.60 5.64
C ALA A 47 -5.11 -5.26 5.04
N GLU A 48 -5.44 -3.96 4.93
CA GLU A 48 -6.73 -3.52 4.36
C GLU A 48 -6.79 -3.66 2.83
N CYS A 49 -5.66 -3.47 2.13
CA CYS A 49 -5.61 -3.54 0.66
C CYS A 49 -5.42 -4.96 0.13
N LEU A 50 -4.79 -5.87 0.89
CA LEU A 50 -4.44 -7.22 0.44
C LEU A 50 -5.63 -8.00 -0.15
N PRO A 51 -6.85 -7.98 0.42
CA PRO A 51 -8.01 -8.66 -0.18
C PRO A 51 -8.48 -8.09 -1.52
N LYS A 52 -8.06 -6.87 -1.86
CA LYS A 52 -8.39 -6.17 -3.10
C LYS A 52 -7.25 -6.22 -4.13
N ALA A 53 -6.10 -6.80 -3.78
CA ALA A 53 -4.90 -6.76 -4.59
C ALA A 53 -4.90 -7.87 -5.66
N ASP A 54 -4.43 -7.53 -6.86
CA ASP A 54 -4.29 -8.48 -7.97
C ASP A 54 -2.90 -9.13 -8.02
N ARG A 55 -1.88 -8.48 -7.45
CA ARG A 55 -0.48 -8.91 -7.53
C ARG A 55 0.32 -8.52 -6.30
N LEU A 56 1.23 -9.39 -5.90
CA LEU A 56 2.22 -9.13 -4.87
C LEU A 56 3.63 -9.15 -5.48
N TYR A 57 4.36 -8.05 -5.31
CA TYR A 57 5.79 -7.98 -5.62
C TYR A 57 6.57 -8.17 -4.32
N LEU A 58 6.99 -9.40 -4.04
CA LEU A 58 7.63 -9.77 -2.78
C LEU A 58 9.15 -9.81 -2.93
N THR A 59 9.86 -9.21 -1.96
CA THR A 59 11.31 -9.34 -1.81
C THR A 59 11.60 -10.01 -0.47
N PHE A 60 12.19 -11.19 -0.51
CA PHE A 60 12.60 -11.93 0.69
C PHE A 60 14.04 -11.56 1.03
N ILE A 61 14.25 -11.01 2.22
CA ILE A 61 15.56 -10.61 2.72
C ILE A 61 15.93 -11.53 3.88
N ASP A 62 17.05 -12.24 3.76
CA ASP A 62 17.60 -13.05 4.85
C ASP A 62 18.36 -12.15 5.84
N ALA A 63 17.61 -11.50 6.74
CA ALA A 63 18.14 -10.64 7.76
C ALA A 63 17.30 -10.73 9.03
N ASN A 64 17.97 -10.72 10.19
CA ASN A 64 17.28 -10.55 11.48
C ASN A 64 17.16 -9.05 11.77
N VAL A 65 15.94 -8.53 11.70
CA VAL A 65 15.63 -7.10 11.89
C VAL A 65 14.71 -6.93 13.10
N ASP A 66 15.05 -5.97 13.95
CA ASP A 66 14.17 -5.53 15.04
C ASP A 66 13.07 -4.63 14.46
N GLY A 67 11.81 -4.99 14.67
CA GLY A 67 10.67 -4.21 14.19
C GLY A 67 9.32 -4.72 14.73
N ASP A 68 8.37 -3.81 14.87
CA ASP A 68 7.02 -4.08 15.38
C ASP A 68 5.97 -4.26 14.26
N THR A 69 6.38 -4.02 13.01
CA THR A 69 5.52 -4.06 11.83
C THR A 69 5.90 -5.25 10.96
N GLN A 70 4.90 -6.06 10.63
CA GLN A 70 5.03 -7.24 9.77
C GLN A 70 4.17 -7.06 8.52
N PHE A 71 4.58 -7.67 7.41
CA PHE A 71 3.70 -7.82 6.26
C PHE A 71 2.58 -8.81 6.60
N PRO A 72 1.32 -8.58 6.21
CA PRO A 72 0.21 -9.46 6.56
C PRO A 72 0.35 -10.84 5.90
N GLU A 73 -0.16 -11.87 6.56
CA GLU A 73 -0.32 -13.20 5.96
C GLU A 73 -1.23 -13.13 4.73
N TRP A 74 -0.70 -13.49 3.55
CA TRP A 74 -1.45 -13.43 2.28
C TRP A 74 -2.19 -14.73 1.93
N GLY A 75 -1.98 -15.79 2.71
CA GLY A 75 -2.78 -17.02 2.66
C GLY A 75 -2.57 -17.87 1.41
N LYS A 76 -3.56 -18.72 1.12
CA LYS A 76 -3.58 -19.65 -0.01
C LYS A 76 -4.40 -19.05 -1.16
N GLY A 77 -4.02 -19.31 -2.40
CA GLY A 77 -4.70 -18.78 -3.60
C GLY A 77 -3.80 -17.91 -4.47
N TRP A 78 -2.63 -17.55 -3.96
CA TRP A 78 -1.54 -16.99 -4.74
C TRP A 78 -0.71 -18.10 -5.36
N TYR A 79 -0.20 -17.86 -6.55
CA TYR A 79 0.84 -18.68 -7.18
C TYR A 79 2.02 -17.79 -7.54
N GLU A 80 3.22 -18.34 -7.45
CA GLU A 80 4.43 -17.66 -7.89
C GLU A 80 4.55 -17.76 -9.41
N SER A 81 4.99 -16.67 -10.04
CA SER A 81 5.28 -16.62 -11.47
C SER A 81 6.61 -15.90 -11.70
N HIS A 82 7.37 -16.36 -12.70
CA HIS A 82 8.69 -15.85 -13.07
C HIS A 82 8.65 -15.17 -14.44
#